data_AF-A0A537JY50-F1
#
_entry.id   AF-A0A537JY50-F1
#
_cell.length_a   1.000
_cell.length_b   1.000
_cell.length_c   1.000
_cell.angle_alpha   90.00
_cell.angle_beta   90.00
_cell.angle_gamma   90.00
#
_symmetry.space_group_name_H-M   'P 1'
#
loop_
_entity.id
_entity.type
_entity.pdbx_description
1 polymer ?
#
loop_
_entity_poly.entity_id
_entity_poly.type
_entity_poly.pdbx_seq_one_letter_code
_entity_poly.pdbx_strand_id
1 'polypeptide(L)'
;MKKNFFAGYMGILTALVMATGAHAQLAFTNVRPPKDLVTYVQMITKDKSALTYRNNISTRAVRDFMEKFENVSNETWYNAEDRFVVMFKLDDVDYRIDYDSQGNCIQTIRSYAETKLANDVRDMIRSSYRGYHMFLVQEVEMPLHPINYFIHLEGKRRLINLRVYNSDIEELGNFKKSE
;
A
#
# COMPACT_ATOMS: atom_id res chain seq x y z
N MET A 1 48.08 58.05 21.22
CA MET A 1 49.26 57.45 20.57
C MET A 1 49.31 55.96 20.88
N LYS A 2 49.69 55.17 19.86
CA LYS A 2 50.03 53.73 19.88
C LYS A 2 48.87 52.72 19.68
N LYS A 3 48.93 52.15 18.47
CA LYS A 3 48.22 50.99 17.91
C LYS A 3 48.67 49.69 18.60
N ASN A 4 47.97 48.59 18.28
CA ASN A 4 48.37 47.16 18.26
C ASN A 4 47.47 46.29 19.16
N PHE A 5 46.99 45.10 18.81
CA PHE A 5 47.06 44.19 17.66
C PHE A 5 45.84 43.26 17.86
N PHE A 6 44.95 43.09 16.87
CA PHE A 6 43.87 42.09 16.95
C PHE A 6 44.47 40.74 16.53
N ALA A 7 44.70 39.86 17.50
CA ALA A 7 45.15 38.48 17.30
C ALA A 7 43.97 37.51 17.52
N GLY A 8 43.86 36.54 16.62
CA GLY A 8 42.65 35.78 16.35
C GLY A 8 42.30 34.67 17.33
N TYR A 9 41.01 34.33 17.31
CA TYR A 9 40.44 33.05 17.71
C TYR A 9 39.14 32.84 16.93
N MET A 10 39.06 31.72 16.23
CA MET A 10 37.87 30.93 15.84
C MET A 10 38.19 30.18 14.54
N GLY A 11 39.07 29.19 14.67
CA GLY A 11 39.09 28.09 13.74
C GLY A 11 37.94 27.14 14.04
N ILE A 12 37.57 26.37 13.01
CA ILE A 12 36.66 25.22 12.99
C ILE A 12 35.19 25.60 12.72
N LEU A 13 34.79 25.48 11.44
CA LEU A 13 33.57 24.74 11.11
C LEU A 13 33.77 24.04 9.76
N THR A 14 34.01 22.74 9.81
CA THR A 14 33.92 21.80 8.70
C THR A 14 32.52 21.79 8.11
N ALA A 15 32.36 22.18 6.85
CA ALA A 15 31.13 21.91 6.11
C ALA A 15 31.19 20.45 5.59
N LEU A 16 30.63 19.55 6.40
CA LEU A 16 30.33 18.18 6.03
C LEU A 16 29.12 18.20 5.08
N VAL A 17 29.33 18.01 3.78
CA VAL A 17 28.23 17.79 2.83
C VAL A 17 27.73 16.36 3.04
N MET A 18 26.79 16.18 3.96
CA MET A 18 25.98 14.97 3.98
C MET A 18 24.88 15.13 2.94
N ALA A 19 24.97 14.36 1.87
CA ALA A 19 23.83 14.08 1.01
C ALA A 19 22.78 13.35 1.87
N THR A 20 21.77 14.07 2.35
CA THR A 20 20.56 13.47 2.92
C THR A 20 19.73 12.91 1.76
N GLY A 21 20.09 11.72 1.30
CA GLY A 21 19.10 10.82 0.70
C GLY A 21 18.12 10.47 1.81
N ALA A 22 16.97 11.15 1.82
CA ALA A 22 15.90 10.87 2.75
C ALA A 22 15.39 9.45 2.49
N HIS A 23 15.88 8.49 3.27
CA HIS A 23 15.17 7.24 3.50
C HIS A 23 13.88 7.61 4.25
N ALA A 24 12.80 7.85 3.51
CA ALA A 24 11.45 7.79 4.05
C ALA A 24 11.14 6.31 4.35
N GLN A 25 11.75 5.77 5.41
CA GLN A 25 11.28 4.53 6.02
C GLN A 25 10.02 4.90 6.79
N LEU A 26 8.87 4.67 6.15
CA LEU A 26 7.57 4.70 6.81
C LEU A 26 7.57 3.62 7.91
N ALA A 27 7.77 4.06 9.15
CA ALA A 27 7.65 3.22 10.33
C ALA A 27 6.16 2.91 10.60
N PHE A 28 5.61 1.94 9.87
CA PHE A 28 4.36 1.29 10.26
C PHE A 28 4.66 0.18 11.27
N THR A 29 4.87 0.56 12.52
CA THR A 29 4.81 -0.40 13.63
C THR A 29 3.63 -0.06 14.51
N ASN A 30 2.70 -1.00 14.62
CA ASN A 30 1.63 -1.12 15.63
C ASN A 30 0.18 -0.79 15.23
N VAL A 31 -0.17 -0.86 13.94
CA VAL A 31 -1.58 -1.11 13.56
C VAL A 31 -1.75 -2.62 13.38
N ARG A 32 -2.51 -3.28 14.27
CA ARG A 32 -2.90 -4.68 14.05
C ARG A 32 -3.76 -4.74 12.79
N PRO A 33 -3.32 -5.40 11.71
CA PRO A 33 -4.15 -5.53 10.53
C PRO A 33 -5.43 -6.31 10.87
N PRO A 34 -6.53 -6.14 10.13
CA PRO A 34 -7.70 -7.00 10.23
C PRO A 34 -7.30 -8.47 10.09
N LYS A 35 -7.91 -9.37 10.87
CA LYS A 35 -7.48 -10.78 11.03
C LYS A 35 -7.35 -11.53 9.70
N ASP A 36 -8.16 -11.18 8.72
CA ASP A 36 -8.14 -11.77 7.37
C ASP A 36 -6.96 -11.25 6.53
N LEU A 37 -6.63 -9.96 6.67
CA LEU A 37 -5.43 -9.36 6.08
C LEU A 37 -4.15 -9.83 6.80
N VAL A 38 -4.18 -10.04 8.12
CA VAL A 38 -3.07 -10.62 8.89
C VAL A 38 -2.78 -12.03 8.43
N THR A 39 -3.81 -12.86 8.30
CA THR A 39 -3.63 -14.28 7.93
C THR A 39 -2.99 -14.39 6.56
N TYR A 40 -3.41 -13.55 5.60
CA TYR A 40 -2.85 -13.55 4.26
C TYR A 40 -1.44 -12.93 4.19
N VAL A 41 -1.19 -11.77 4.83
CA VAL A 41 0.15 -11.14 4.87
C VAL A 41 1.15 -12.02 5.64
N GLN A 42 0.69 -12.77 6.66
CA GLN A 42 1.50 -13.76 7.37
C GLN A 42 1.81 -14.99 6.52
N MET A 43 0.90 -15.44 5.66
CA MET A 43 1.20 -16.49 4.67
C MET A 43 2.29 -16.05 3.69
N ILE A 44 2.21 -14.83 3.14
CA ILE A 44 3.25 -14.30 2.24
C ILE A 44 4.60 -14.09 2.96
N THR A 45 4.59 -13.58 4.20
CA THR A 45 5.84 -13.32 4.93
C THR A 45 6.50 -14.58 5.50
N LYS A 46 5.72 -15.64 5.76
CA LYS A 46 6.26 -16.95 6.14
C LYS A 46 6.87 -17.68 4.94
N ASP A 47 6.44 -17.36 3.72
CA ASP A 47 6.96 -17.93 2.48
C ASP A 47 7.85 -16.95 1.71
N LYS A 48 8.88 -16.41 2.39
CA LYS A 48 9.99 -15.71 1.73
C LYS A 48 10.84 -16.63 0.84
N SER A 49 10.47 -17.91 0.69
CA SER A 49 11.29 -18.96 0.09
C SER A 49 11.07 -19.23 -1.40
N ALA A 50 10.06 -18.67 -2.05
CA ALA A 50 9.82 -19.00 -3.46
C ALA A 50 9.63 -17.77 -4.34
N LEU A 51 10.75 -17.15 -4.74
CA LEU A 51 10.81 -16.58 -6.09
C LEU A 51 10.46 -17.72 -7.05
N THR A 52 9.19 -17.79 -7.44
CA THR A 52 8.68 -18.88 -8.25
C THR A 52 9.07 -18.59 -9.70
N TYR A 53 9.91 -19.46 -10.27
CA TYR A 53 10.14 -19.43 -11.71
C TYR A 53 8.79 -19.58 -12.43
N ARG A 54 8.53 -18.74 -13.44
CA ARG A 54 7.26 -18.71 -14.22
C ARG A 54 6.77 -20.10 -14.68
N ASN A 55 7.67 -21.08 -14.78
CA ASN A 55 7.38 -22.47 -15.16
C ASN A 55 6.43 -23.21 -14.19
N ASN A 56 6.28 -22.74 -12.95
CA ASN A 56 5.38 -23.35 -11.95
C ASN A 56 4.07 -22.56 -11.78
N ILE A 57 3.74 -21.69 -12.73
CA ILE A 57 2.54 -20.85 -12.74
C ILE A 57 1.66 -21.27 -13.91
N SER A 58 0.34 -21.22 -13.75
CA SER A 58 -0.57 -21.45 -14.86
C SER A 58 -0.26 -20.52 -16.03
N THR A 59 -0.05 -21.10 -17.22
CA THR A 59 0.16 -20.32 -18.46
C THR A 59 -1.05 -19.44 -18.78
N ARG A 60 -2.25 -19.82 -18.32
CA ARG A 60 -3.45 -18.99 -18.40
C ARG A 60 -3.33 -17.73 -17.54
N ALA A 61 -2.88 -17.86 -16.30
CA ALA A 61 -2.70 -16.73 -15.40
C ALA A 61 -1.67 -15.74 -15.96
N VAL A 62 -0.52 -16.26 -16.42
CA VAL A 62 0.53 -15.43 -17.03
C VAL A 62 0.01 -14.69 -18.26
N ARG A 63 -0.76 -15.37 -19.11
CA ARG A 63 -1.34 -14.76 -20.32
C ARG A 63 -2.34 -13.66 -19.96
N ASP A 64 -3.31 -13.96 -19.08
CA ASP A 64 -4.31 -12.97 -18.63
C ASP A 64 -3.64 -11.73 -18.04
N PHE A 65 -2.58 -11.90 -17.24
CA PHE A 65 -1.80 -10.80 -16.70
C PHE A 65 -1.12 -9.98 -17.81
N MET A 66 -0.41 -10.64 -18.74
CA MET A 66 0.31 -9.95 -19.82
C MET A 66 -0.64 -9.21 -20.77
N GLU A 67 -1.84 -9.75 -21.04
CA GLU A 67 -2.86 -9.09 -21.86
C GLU A 67 -3.45 -7.84 -21.18
N LYS A 68 -3.59 -7.85 -19.85
CA LYS A 68 -4.13 -6.70 -19.10
C LYS A 68 -3.08 -5.64 -18.77
N PHE A 69 -1.81 -6.04 -18.64
CA PHE A 69 -0.73 -5.22 -18.10
C PHE A 69 0.52 -5.27 -18.99
N GLU A 70 0.36 -4.98 -20.27
CA GLU A 70 1.41 -5.10 -21.31
C GLU A 70 2.73 -4.37 -20.99
N ASN A 71 2.67 -3.28 -20.21
CA ASN A 71 3.83 -2.42 -19.90
C ASN A 71 4.40 -2.63 -18.49
N VAL A 72 3.98 -3.67 -17.77
CA VAL A 72 4.47 -3.98 -16.43
C VAL A 72 5.61 -4.99 -16.52
N SER A 73 6.76 -4.63 -15.94
CA SER A 73 7.95 -5.50 -15.88
C SER A 73 8.53 -5.67 -14.48
N ASN A 74 7.90 -5.06 -13.47
CA ASN A 74 8.29 -5.11 -12.05
C ASN A 74 7.40 -6.06 -11.26
N GLU A 75 6.76 -7.02 -11.93
CA GLU A 75 5.89 -7.98 -11.29
C GLU A 75 6.66 -9.05 -10.52
N THR A 76 6.14 -9.42 -9.37
CA THR A 76 6.61 -10.53 -8.56
C THR A 76 5.49 -11.54 -8.44
N TRP A 77 5.78 -12.76 -8.84
CA TRP A 77 4.86 -13.88 -8.73
C TRP A 77 5.16 -14.73 -7.50
N TYR A 78 4.10 -15.09 -6.80
CA TYR A 78 4.10 -16.01 -5.68
C TYR A 78 3.18 -17.19 -6.01
N ASN A 79 3.61 -18.37 -5.59
CA ASN A 79 2.79 -19.58 -5.61
C ASN A 79 2.43 -19.90 -4.17
N ALA A 80 1.14 -19.88 -3.87
CA ALA A 80 0.61 -20.40 -2.61
C ALA A 80 -0.17 -21.70 -2.92
N GLU A 81 -0.37 -22.55 -1.91
CA GLU A 81 -0.85 -23.93 -2.09
C GLU A 81 -2.03 -24.10 -3.07
N ASP A 82 -2.97 -23.15 -3.10
CA ASP A 82 -4.19 -23.20 -3.92
C ASP A 82 -4.31 -22.08 -4.97
N ARG A 83 -3.30 -21.21 -5.12
CA ARG A 83 -3.42 -19.97 -5.92
C ARG A 83 -2.10 -19.41 -6.41
N PHE A 84 -2.17 -18.64 -7.49
CA PHE A 84 -1.06 -17.80 -7.95
C PHE A 84 -1.36 -16.35 -7.64
N VAL A 85 -0.36 -15.63 -7.14
CA VAL A 85 -0.49 -14.23 -6.74
C VAL A 85 0.55 -13.45 -7.51
N VAL A 86 0.14 -12.41 -8.23
CA VAL A 86 1.07 -11.46 -8.84
C VAL A 86 0.92 -10.11 -8.14
N MET A 87 2.05 -9.53 -7.76
CA MET A 87 2.12 -8.21 -7.16
C MET A 87 3.04 -7.32 -7.99
N PHE A 88 2.64 -6.08 -8.24
CA PHE A 88 3.42 -5.12 -9.02
C PHE A 88 3.00 -3.69 -8.67
N LYS A 89 3.75 -2.71 -9.15
CA LYS A 89 3.42 -1.29 -8.96
C LYS A 89 3.33 -0.59 -10.30
N LEU A 90 2.24 0.12 -10.55
CA LEU A 90 2.01 0.90 -11.77
C LEU A 90 1.40 2.26 -11.40
N ASP A 91 1.98 3.36 -11.88
CA ASP A 91 1.50 4.73 -11.65
C ASP A 91 1.18 5.06 -10.18
N ASP A 92 2.05 4.69 -9.23
CA ASP A 92 1.81 4.88 -7.79
C ASP A 92 0.60 4.14 -7.21
N VAL A 93 0.18 3.07 -7.88
CA VAL A 93 -0.80 2.11 -7.38
C VAL A 93 -0.09 0.77 -7.18
N ASP A 94 -0.22 0.22 -5.98
CA ASP A 94 0.22 -1.15 -5.71
C ASP A 94 -0.90 -2.10 -6.12
N TYR A 95 -0.59 -3.01 -7.04
CA TYR A 95 -1.50 -4.02 -7.53
C TYR A 95 -1.19 -5.37 -6.91
N ARG A 96 -2.26 -6.12 -6.66
CA ARG A 96 -2.22 -7.54 -6.40
C ARG A 96 -3.33 -8.22 -7.17
N ILE A 97 -3.02 -9.29 -7.88
CA ILE A 97 -4.02 -10.11 -8.56
C ILE A 97 -3.87 -11.53 -8.08
N ASP A 98 -4.98 -12.12 -7.65
CA ASP A 98 -5.04 -13.51 -7.23
C ASP A 98 -5.70 -14.32 -8.33
N TYR A 99 -5.07 -15.43 -8.70
CA TYR A 99 -5.56 -16.41 -9.65
C TYR A 99 -5.76 -17.75 -8.95
N ASP A 100 -6.78 -18.50 -9.34
CA ASP A 100 -6.94 -19.89 -8.89
C ASP A 100 -5.88 -20.81 -9.53
N SER A 101 -5.85 -22.07 -9.09
CA SER A 101 -4.93 -23.08 -9.63
C SER A 101 -5.12 -23.37 -11.12
N GLN A 102 -6.27 -23.03 -11.71
CA GLN A 102 -6.53 -23.13 -13.15
C GLN A 102 -6.07 -21.88 -13.91
N GLY A 103 -5.72 -20.80 -13.21
CA GLY A 103 -5.32 -19.52 -13.75
C GLY A 103 -6.48 -18.59 -14.08
N ASN A 104 -7.66 -18.79 -13.50
CA ASN A 104 -8.77 -17.84 -13.58
C ASN A 104 -8.56 -16.73 -12.55
N CYS A 105 -8.79 -15.47 -12.93
CA CYS A 105 -8.67 -14.32 -12.03
C CYS A 105 -9.77 -14.39 -10.95
N ILE A 106 -9.37 -14.45 -9.68
CA ILE A 106 -10.27 -14.43 -8.52
C ILE A 106 -10.59 -12.98 -8.15
N GLN A 107 -9.55 -12.14 -8.03
CA GLN A 107 -9.70 -10.75 -7.65
C GLN A 107 -8.49 -9.91 -8.07
N THR A 108 -8.74 -8.63 -8.31
CA THR A 108 -7.71 -7.59 -8.42
C THR A 108 -7.86 -6.62 -7.26
N ILE A 109 -6.78 -6.39 -6.53
CA ILE A 109 -6.70 -5.45 -5.42
C ILE A 109 -5.78 -4.31 -5.83
N ARG A 110 -6.30 -3.08 -5.79
CA ARG A 110 -5.55 -1.85 -6.05
C ARG A 110 -5.41 -1.08 -4.75
N SER A 111 -4.18 -0.84 -4.30
CA SER A 111 -3.89 -0.05 -3.11
C SER A 111 -3.28 1.29 -3.50
N TYR A 112 -3.91 2.39 -3.07
CA TYR A 112 -3.51 3.75 -3.48
C TYR A 112 -3.94 4.82 -2.46
N ALA A 113 -3.43 6.04 -2.64
CA ALA A 113 -3.79 7.21 -1.85
C ALA A 113 -5.15 7.81 -2.27
N GLU A 114 -5.76 8.59 -1.38
CA GLU A 114 -7.05 9.29 -1.59
C GLU A 114 -7.19 9.96 -2.96
N THR A 115 -6.10 10.52 -3.49
CA THR A 115 -6.06 11.26 -4.77
C THR A 115 -6.51 10.45 -5.99
N LYS A 116 -6.45 9.11 -5.93
CA LYS A 116 -6.88 8.20 -6.99
C LYS A 116 -8.26 7.57 -6.75
N LEU A 117 -8.88 7.81 -5.60
CA LEU A 117 -10.23 7.32 -5.29
C LEU A 117 -11.28 8.01 -6.18
N ALA A 118 -12.28 7.27 -6.65
CA ALA A 118 -13.41 7.82 -7.38
C ALA A 118 -14.08 8.98 -6.61
N ASN A 119 -14.42 10.05 -7.33
CA ASN A 119 -14.84 11.32 -6.70
C ASN A 119 -16.12 11.16 -5.87
N ASP A 120 -17.08 10.39 -6.36
CA ASP A 120 -18.32 10.07 -5.68
C ASP A 120 -18.08 9.37 -4.32
N VAL A 121 -17.23 8.34 -4.30
CA VAL A 121 -16.86 7.64 -3.06
C VAL A 121 -16.09 8.58 -2.13
N ARG A 122 -15.15 9.36 -2.68
CA ARG A 122 -14.35 10.32 -1.91
C ARG A 122 -15.22 11.37 -1.22
N ASP A 123 -16.15 11.96 -1.95
CA ASP A 123 -17.05 13.01 -1.45
C ASP A 123 -17.98 12.45 -0.38
N MET A 124 -18.51 11.25 -0.58
CA MET A 124 -19.34 10.54 0.38
C MET A 124 -18.60 10.27 1.71
N ILE A 125 -17.33 9.83 1.65
CA ILE A 125 -16.51 9.65 2.85
C ILE A 125 -16.21 10.99 3.53
N ARG A 126 -15.82 12.02 2.77
CA ARG A 126 -15.52 13.35 3.31
C ARG A 126 -16.73 14.00 4.00
N SER A 127 -17.94 13.80 3.46
CA SER A 127 -19.15 14.33 4.10
C SER A 127 -19.45 13.65 5.43
N SER A 128 -19.20 12.35 5.53
CA SER A 128 -19.54 11.52 6.70
C SER A 128 -18.46 11.54 7.78
N TYR A 129 -17.18 11.63 7.41
CA TYR A 129 -16.03 11.54 8.31
C TYR A 129 -15.14 12.78 8.27
N ARG A 130 -15.74 13.94 8.62
CA ARG A 130 -15.03 15.23 8.61
C ARG A 130 -13.85 15.23 9.58
N GLY A 131 -12.72 15.81 9.14
CA GLY A 131 -11.51 15.93 9.95
C GLY A 131 -10.66 14.67 10.04
N TYR A 132 -11.01 13.63 9.28
CA TYR A 132 -10.19 12.44 9.04
C TYR A 132 -9.49 12.55 7.68
N HIS A 133 -8.28 11.99 7.59
CA HIS A 133 -7.52 11.85 6.36
C HIS A 133 -7.59 10.38 5.86
N MET A 134 -7.88 10.18 4.58
CA MET A 134 -7.81 8.87 3.94
C MET A 134 -6.36 8.58 3.54
N PHE A 135 -5.63 7.82 4.36
CA PHE A 135 -4.21 7.56 4.12
C PHE A 135 -3.97 6.32 3.25
N LEU A 136 -4.93 5.39 3.19
CA LEU A 136 -4.87 4.21 2.34
C LEU A 136 -6.27 3.83 1.86
N VAL A 137 -6.37 3.54 0.57
CA VAL A 137 -7.55 2.94 -0.06
C VAL A 137 -7.12 1.60 -0.65
N GLN A 138 -7.91 0.57 -0.43
CA GLN A 138 -7.81 -0.71 -1.15
C GLN A 138 -9.11 -0.94 -1.90
N GLU A 139 -9.04 -0.89 -3.22
CA GLU A 139 -10.15 -1.25 -4.08
C GLU A 139 -10.04 -2.72 -4.48
N VAL A 140 -11.09 -3.49 -4.23
CA VAL A 140 -11.19 -4.92 -4.52
C VAL A 140 -12.23 -5.13 -5.61
N GLU A 141 -11.76 -5.58 -6.76
CA GLU A 141 -12.56 -5.97 -7.90
C GLU A 141 -12.58 -7.49 -8.02
N MET A 142 -13.78 -8.08 -8.08
CA MET A 142 -13.99 -9.50 -8.30
C MET A 142 -14.89 -9.68 -9.53
N PRO A 143 -14.66 -10.69 -10.40
CA PRO A 143 -15.53 -10.93 -11.54
C PRO A 143 -16.98 -11.10 -11.12
N LEU A 144 -17.91 -10.43 -11.81
CA LEU A 144 -19.36 -10.48 -11.58
C LEU A 144 -19.84 -9.91 -10.23
N HIS A 145 -18.99 -9.21 -9.48
CA HIS A 145 -19.36 -8.58 -8.20
C HIS A 145 -19.15 -7.06 -8.24
N PRO A 146 -19.93 -6.28 -7.47
CA PRO A 146 -19.65 -4.86 -7.29
C PRO A 146 -18.26 -4.62 -6.68
N ILE A 147 -17.64 -3.49 -7.05
CA ILE A 147 -16.37 -3.06 -6.48
C ILE A 147 -16.56 -2.75 -4.98
N ASN A 148 -15.61 -3.22 -4.18
CA ASN A 148 -15.55 -2.94 -2.75
C ASN A 148 -14.35 -2.02 -2.46
N TYR A 149 -14.58 -0.90 -1.77
CA TYR A 149 -13.50 -0.05 -1.29
C TYR A 149 -13.29 -0.27 0.21
N PHE A 150 -12.10 -0.63 0.61
CA PHE A 150 -11.65 -0.61 2.00
C PHE A 150 -10.85 0.65 2.23
N ILE A 151 -11.33 1.52 3.11
CA ILE A 151 -10.77 2.87 3.29
C ILE A 151 -10.28 2.99 4.73
N HIS A 152 -9.00 3.34 4.86
CA HIS A 152 -8.36 3.54 6.15
C HIS A 152 -8.26 5.04 6.44
N LEU A 153 -8.94 5.43 7.52
CA LEU A 153 -9.03 6.80 7.97
C LEU A 153 -8.14 7.05 9.17
N GLU A 154 -7.46 8.19 9.16
CA GLU A 154 -6.66 8.68 10.26
C GLU A 154 -7.20 10.02 10.76
N GLY A 155 -7.63 10.03 12.02
CA GLY A 155 -7.99 11.24 12.76
C GLY A 155 -6.94 11.57 13.82
N LYS A 156 -7.19 12.61 14.61
CA LYS A 156 -6.25 13.05 15.66
C LYS A 156 -5.93 11.97 16.70
N ARG A 157 -6.95 11.20 17.13
CA ARG A 157 -6.84 10.20 18.22
C ARG A 157 -7.28 8.80 17.82
N ARG A 158 -7.80 8.64 16.60
CA ARG A 158 -8.47 7.41 16.17
C ARG A 158 -8.07 7.01 14.76
N LEU A 159 -8.08 5.71 14.53
CA LEU A 159 -8.03 5.07 13.21
C LEU A 159 -9.38 4.41 12.98
N ILE A 160 -9.95 4.56 11.78
CA ILE A 160 -11.22 3.94 11.41
C ILE A 160 -11.01 3.18 10.10
N ASN A 161 -11.47 1.93 10.05
CA ASN A 161 -11.49 1.14 8.83
C ASN A 161 -12.93 1.08 8.32
N LEU A 162 -13.13 1.47 7.07
CA LEU A 162 -14.43 1.48 6.41
C LEU A 162 -14.44 0.47 5.26
N ARG A 163 -15.62 -0.06 4.97
CA ARG A 163 -15.95 -0.69 3.70
C ARG A 163 -17.01 0.15 3.02
N VAL A 164 -16.82 0.41 1.73
CA VAL A 164 -17.83 1.03 0.87
C VAL A 164 -18.20 0.05 -0.22
N TYR A 165 -19.50 -0.19 -0.39
CA TYR A 165 -20.06 -0.98 -1.47
C TYR A 165 -21.47 -0.46 -1.76
N ASN A 166 -21.86 -0.36 -3.04
CA ASN A 166 -23.19 0.12 -3.46
C ASN A 166 -23.64 1.45 -2.80
N SER A 167 -22.73 2.40 -2.61
CA SER A 167 -22.97 3.68 -1.92
C SER A 167 -23.32 3.58 -0.43
N ASP A 168 -23.20 2.40 0.17
CA ASP A 168 -23.31 2.20 1.61
C ASP A 168 -21.92 2.24 2.25
N ILE A 169 -21.84 2.82 3.45
CA ILE A 169 -20.62 2.84 4.27
C ILE A 169 -20.83 1.92 5.48
N GLU A 170 -19.95 0.95 5.63
CA GLU A 170 -19.88 0.06 6.79
C GLU A 170 -18.58 0.35 7.57
N GLU A 171 -18.69 0.63 8.88
CA GLU A 171 -17.53 0.76 9.75
C GLU A 171 -17.07 -0.62 10.23
N LEU A 172 -15.92 -1.08 9.72
CA LEU A 172 -15.34 -2.38 10.07
C LEU A 172 -14.58 -2.34 11.41
N GLY A 173 -14.14 -1.16 11.84
CA GLY A 173 -13.46 -1.03 13.12
C GLY A 173 -13.05 0.40 13.47
N ASN A 174 -12.98 0.66 14.77
CA ASN A 174 -12.63 1.95 15.36
C ASN A 174 -11.59 1.75 16.46
N PHE A 175 -10.41 2.32 16.27
CA PHE A 175 -9.26 2.07 17.13
C PHE A 175 -8.73 3.38 17.69
N LYS A 176 -8.36 3.40 18.97
CA LYS A 176 -7.56 4.50 19.53
C LYS A 176 -6.12 4.33 19.08
N LYS A 177 -5.45 5.44 18.75
CA LYS A 177 -4.00 5.42 18.53
C LYS A 177 -3.30 5.14 19.85
N SER A 178 -2.23 4.34 19.83
CA SER A 178 -1.33 4.21 20.97
C SER A 178 -0.60 5.53 21.20
N GLU A 179 -0.53 5.95 22.46
CA GLU A 179 0.27 7.10 22.91
C GLU A 179 1.77 6.80 22.87
#